data_AF-A0A6I9MUM1-F1
#
_entry.id   AF-A0A6I9MUM1-F1
#
_cell.length_a   1.000
_cell.length_b   1.000
_cell.length_c   1.000
_cell.angle_alpha   90.00
_cell.angle_beta   90.00
_cell.angle_gamma   90.00
#
_symmetry.space_group_name_H-M   'P 1'
#
loop_
_entity.id
_entity.type
_entity.pdbx_description
1 polymer ?
#
loop_
_entity_poly.entity_id
_entity_poly.type
_entity_poly.pdbx_seq_one_letter_code
_entity_poly.pdbx_strand_id
1 'polypeptide(L)'
;MNPEDPQINMVQFCQAHNFEYLTGRVWIGFWLIFIVLVMVAAEGSFLVRFISPFTQEIFAFLISLIFIYETFSKLFKVFREHPLMATYSSDPNSAEEVNYHLLNQPNTALLSFVLMIGTFFVAFFLRKLRNSRFLGGK
;
A
#
# COMPACT_ATOMS: atom_id res chain seq x y z
N MET A 1 -20.33 11.54 -8.43
CA MET A 1 -20.12 11.30 -6.99
C MET A 1 -20.04 9.79 -6.79
N ASN A 2 -18.83 9.23 -6.75
CA ASN A 2 -18.61 7.79 -6.56
C ASN A 2 -18.27 7.56 -5.06
N PRO A 3 -19.03 6.74 -4.32
CA PRO A 3 -18.93 6.66 -2.86
C PRO A 3 -17.84 5.70 -2.30
N GLU A 4 -16.93 5.17 -3.12
CA GLU A 4 -16.02 4.06 -2.73
C GLU A 4 -14.56 4.48 -2.38
N ASP A 5 -14.25 5.78 -2.23
CA ASP A 5 -12.94 6.22 -1.72
C ASP A 5 -13.09 6.84 -0.31
N PRO A 6 -12.81 6.09 0.78
CA PRO A 6 -12.73 6.64 2.13
C PRO A 6 -11.44 7.44 2.38
N GLN A 7 -10.58 7.60 1.37
CA GLN A 7 -9.35 8.35 1.49
C GLN A 7 -9.53 9.71 0.82
N ILE A 8 -9.72 10.75 1.63
CA ILE A 8 -9.64 12.15 1.21
C ILE A 8 -8.24 12.37 0.66
N ASN A 9 -8.06 12.14 -0.64
CA ASN A 9 -6.79 12.37 -1.30
C ASN A 9 -6.57 13.89 -1.38
N MET A 10 -5.35 14.33 -1.08
CA MET A 10 -4.93 15.75 -1.16
C MET A 10 -5.30 16.40 -2.50
N VAL A 11 -5.43 15.59 -3.57
CA VAL A 11 -5.89 16.00 -4.90
C VAL A 11 -7.36 16.43 -4.89
N GLN A 12 -8.27 15.66 -4.29
CA GLN A 12 -9.68 16.02 -4.17
C GLN A 12 -9.87 17.26 -3.29
N PHE A 13 -9.07 17.40 -2.23
CA PHE A 13 -9.05 18.59 -1.38
C PHE A 13 -8.54 19.84 -2.12
N CYS A 14 -7.46 19.72 -2.90
CA CYS A 14 -6.96 20.81 -3.75
C CYS A 14 -7.97 21.22 -4.82
N GLN A 15 -8.70 20.26 -5.40
CA GLN A 15 -9.77 20.53 -6.37
C GLN A 15 -10.98 21.23 -5.73
N ALA A 16 -11.36 20.86 -4.50
CA ALA A 16 -12.47 21.50 -3.79
C ALA A 16 -12.17 22.98 -3.41
N HIS A 17 -10.90 23.32 -3.17
CA HIS A 17 -10.47 24.66 -2.79
C HIS A 17 -9.88 25.50 -3.95
N ASN A 18 -9.93 25.02 -5.20
CA ASN A 18 -9.30 25.67 -6.37
C ASN A 18 -7.80 26.00 -6.19
N PHE A 19 -7.09 25.25 -5.34
CA PHE A 19 -5.65 25.41 -5.19
C PHE A 19 -4.91 24.49 -6.17
N GLU A 20 -3.92 25.04 -6.86
CA GLU A 20 -3.01 24.22 -7.65
C GLU A 20 -2.27 23.24 -6.75
N TYR A 21 -2.46 21.95 -7.02
CA TYR A 21 -1.81 20.85 -6.32
C TYR A 21 -0.27 20.98 -6.32
N LEU A 22 0.29 21.50 -7.42
CA LEU A 22 1.72 21.79 -7.54
C LEU A 22 2.17 22.84 -6.53
N THR A 23 1.43 23.95 -6.44
CA THR A 23 1.73 25.06 -5.52
C THR A 23 1.64 24.62 -4.06
N GLY A 24 0.66 23.79 -3.70
CA GLY A 24 0.56 23.19 -2.36
C GLY A 24 1.76 22.30 -2.00
N ARG A 25 2.22 21.45 -2.93
CA ARG A 25 3.40 20.60 -2.73
C ARG A 25 4.68 21.43 -2.53
N VAL A 26 4.87 22.48 -3.33
CA VAL A 26 6.04 23.37 -3.22
C VAL A 26 6.02 24.12 -1.89
N TRP A 27 4.86 24.62 -1.47
CA TRP A 27 4.73 25.32 -0.20
C TRP A 27 5.03 24.43 1.01
N ILE A 28 4.47 23.21 1.04
CA ILE A 28 4.79 22.22 2.10
C ILE A 28 6.28 21.86 2.07
N GLY A 29 6.85 21.66 0.89
CA GLY A 29 8.28 21.38 0.72
C GLY A 29 9.17 22.52 1.24
N PHE A 30 8.80 23.77 0.97
CA PHE A 30 9.51 24.96 1.46
C PHE A 30 9.56 24.99 2.99
N TRP A 31 8.41 24.77 3.65
CA TRP A 31 8.36 24.69 5.11
C TRP A 31 9.11 23.49 5.67
N LEU A 32 9.06 22.32 5.03
CA LEU A 32 9.84 21.15 5.45
C LEU A 32 11.36 21.41 5.41
N ILE A 33 11.85 22.09 4.37
CA ILE A 33 13.27 22.47 4.27
C ILE A 33 13.63 23.47 5.37
N PHE A 34 12.77 24.48 5.60
CA PHE A 34 13.00 25.47 6.64
C PHE A 34 13.10 24.85 8.04
N ILE A 35 12.16 23.96 8.43
CA ILE A 35 12.21 23.29 9.73
C ILE A 35 13.43 22.37 9.87
N VAL A 36 13.84 21.69 8.80
CA VAL A 36 15.03 20.82 8.80
C VAL A 36 16.29 21.67 8.99
N LEU A 37 16.40 22.81 8.31
CA LEU A 37 17.55 23.71 8.45
C LEU A 37 17.64 24.26 9.88
N VAL A 38 16.52 24.69 10.46
CA VAL A 38 16.47 25.13 11.87
C VAL A 38 16.87 24.01 12.83
N MET A 39 16.38 22.79 12.61
CA MET A 39 16.75 21.62 13.43
C MET A 39 18.25 21.33 13.35
N VAL A 40 18.84 21.40 12.16
CA VAL A 40 20.28 21.19 11.95
C VAL A 40 21.09 22.29 12.63
N ALA A 41 20.68 23.55 12.51
CA ALA A 41 21.35 24.69 13.14
C ALA A 41 21.29 24.65 14.68
N ALA A 42 20.22 24.07 15.25
CA ALA A 42 20.03 23.93 16.69
C ALA A 42 20.68 22.67 17.31
N GLU A 43 21.58 21.99 16.58
CA GLU A 43 22.16 20.70 17.00
C GLU A 43 21.09 19.64 17.36
N GLY A 44 19.97 19.63 16.63
CA GLY A 44 18.80 18.77 16.90
C GLY A 44 19.07 17.27 16.83
N SER A 45 20.27 16.84 16.43
CA SER A 45 20.77 15.47 16.54
C SER A 45 20.71 14.90 17.97
N PHE A 46 20.66 15.76 18.99
CA PHE A 46 20.41 15.32 20.37
C PHE A 46 18.97 14.83 20.60
N LEU A 47 17.95 15.34 19.88
CA LEU A 47 16.56 14.87 20.00
C LEU A 47 16.40 13.40 19.60
N VAL A 48 17.15 12.96 18.59
CA VAL A 48 17.13 11.56 18.14
C VAL A 48 17.68 10.63 19.22
N ARG A 49 18.61 11.09 20.07
CA ARG A 49 19.14 10.30 21.20
C ARG A 49 18.13 10.10 22.33
N PHE A 50 17.09 10.93 22.44
CA PHE A 50 16.02 10.75 23.43
C PHE A 50 15.00 9.69 23.02
N ILE A 51 15.03 9.23 21.77
CA ILE A 51 14.16 8.14 21.31
C ILE A 51 14.67 6.85 21.94
N SER A 52 13.88 6.30 22.87
CA SER A 52 14.18 5.02 23.50
C SER A 52 14.07 3.88 22.47
N PRO A 53 14.93 2.84 22.56
CA PRO A 53 14.78 1.62 21.75
C PRO A 53 13.37 1.00 21.89
N PHE A 54 12.72 1.17 23.05
CA PHE A 54 11.33 0.75 23.25
C PHE A 54 10.35 1.44 22.30
N THR A 55 10.49 2.75 22.09
CA THR A 55 9.63 3.50 21.16
C THR A 55 9.89 3.09 19.72
N GLN A 56 11.14 2.76 19.37
CA GLN A 56 11.49 2.28 18.02
C GLN A 56 10.88 0.91 17.73
N GLU A 57 10.91 0.00 18.70
CA GLU A 57 10.27 -1.32 18.59
C GLU A 57 8.76 -1.19 18.37
N ILE A 58 8.08 -0.32 19.14
CA ILE A 58 6.65 -0.04 18.97
C ILE A 58 6.37 0.59 17.61
N PHE A 59 7.15 1.58 17.19
CA PHE A 59 6.96 2.24 15.90
C PHE A 59 7.14 1.26 14.73
N ALA A 60 8.18 0.42 14.78
CA ALA A 60 8.42 -0.61 13.79
C ALA A 60 7.27 -1.64 13.74
N PHE A 61 6.73 -2.02 14.90
CA PHE A 61 5.55 -2.88 14.98
C PHE A 61 4.31 -2.22 14.36
N LEU A 62 4.04 -0.95 14.65
CA LEU A 62 2.88 -0.21 14.13
C LEU A 62 2.94 -0.06 12.61
N ILE A 63 4.10 0.33 12.06
CA ILE A 63 4.28 0.45 10.61
C ILE A 63 4.10 -0.92 9.94
N SER A 64 4.66 -1.99 10.53
CA SER A 64 4.48 -3.35 10.02
C SER A 64 3.00 -3.78 10.04
N LEU A 65 2.27 -3.43 11.10
CA LEU A 65 0.84 -3.72 11.24
C LEU A 65 0.01 -2.96 10.18
N ILE A 66 0.28 -1.68 9.96
CA ILE A 66 -0.36 -0.87 8.92
C ILE A 66 -0.11 -1.48 7.53
N PHE A 67 1.13 -1.86 7.24
CA PHE A 67 1.49 -2.47 5.96
C PHE A 67 0.76 -3.79 5.71
N ILE A 68 0.68 -4.65 6.73
CA ILE A 68 -0.09 -5.89 6.67
C ILE A 68 -1.57 -5.58 6.42
N TYR A 69 -2.16 -4.64 7.17
CA TYR A 69 -3.55 -4.22 7.01
C TYR A 69 -3.86 -3.68 5.61
N GLU A 70 -2.98 -2.85 5.06
CA GLU A 70 -3.13 -2.29 3.71
C GLU A 70 -3.10 -3.39 2.64
N THR A 71 -2.20 -4.37 2.80
CA THR A 71 -2.09 -5.50 1.88
C THR A 71 -3.37 -6.34 1.87
N PHE A 72 -3.92 -6.65 3.05
CA PHE A 72 -5.20 -7.35 3.15
C PHE A 72 -6.38 -6.53 2.63
N SER A 73 -6.41 -5.21 2.89
CA SER A 73 -7.45 -4.31 2.37
C SER A 73 -7.45 -4.27 0.84
N LYS A 74 -6.26 -4.19 0.23
CA LYS A 74 -6.09 -4.27 -1.24
C LYS A 74 -6.53 -5.62 -1.79
N LEU A 75 -6.18 -6.71 -1.11
CA LEU A 75 -6.63 -8.05 -1.50
C LEU A 75 -8.15 -8.17 -1.46
N PHE A 76 -8.79 -7.72 -0.37
CA PHE A 76 -10.25 -7.74 -0.26
C PHE A 76 -10.92 -6.87 -1.32
N LYS A 77 -10.34 -5.72 -1.67
CA LYS A 77 -10.80 -4.88 -2.79
C LYS A 77 -10.78 -5.66 -4.11
N VAL A 78 -9.72 -6.42 -4.39
CA VAL A 78 -9.64 -7.30 -5.58
C VAL A 78 -10.74 -8.38 -5.56
N PHE A 79 -11.08 -8.94 -4.40
CA PHE A 79 -12.19 -9.89 -4.27
C PHE A 79 -13.57 -9.26 -4.49
N ARG A 80 -13.73 -7.97 -4.15
CA ARG A 80 -14.99 -7.22 -4.37
C ARG A 80 -15.13 -6.75 -5.82
N GLU A 81 -14.02 -6.37 -6.44
CA GLU A 81 -13.96 -5.91 -7.83
C GLU A 81 -14.11 -7.09 -8.82
N HIS A 82 -13.54 -8.26 -8.49
CA HIS A 82 -13.73 -9.50 -9.24
C HIS A 82 -14.48 -10.55 -8.40
N PRO A 83 -15.82 -10.42 -8.24
CA PRO A 83 -16.59 -11.38 -7.47
C PRO A 83 -16.57 -12.76 -8.13
N LEU A 84 -16.42 -13.81 -7.32
CA LEU A 84 -16.47 -15.19 -7.78
C LEU A 84 -17.91 -15.53 -8.19
N MET A 85 -18.21 -15.44 -9.48
CA MET A 85 -19.49 -15.90 -10.01
C MET A 85 -19.47 -17.42 -10.20
N ALA A 86 -20.55 -18.10 -9.81
CA ALA A 86 -20.70 -19.55 -9.98
C ALA A 86 -21.00 -19.95 -11.43
N THR A 87 -21.41 -19.01 -12.27
CA THR A 87 -21.73 -19.21 -13.68
C THR A 87 -21.28 -17.99 -14.47
N TYR A 88 -20.41 -18.20 -15.46
CA TYR A 88 -20.01 -17.17 -16.41
C TYR A 88 -20.81 -17.38 -17.69
N SER A 89 -21.72 -16.46 -18.01
CA SER A 89 -22.50 -16.53 -19.25
C SER A 89 -21.59 -16.23 -20.44
N SER A 90 -21.45 -17.21 -21.33
CA SER A 90 -20.74 -17.09 -22.60
C SER A 90 -21.76 -16.89 -23.73
N ASP A 91 -22.48 -15.78 -23.72
CA ASP A 91 -23.40 -15.44 -24.82
C ASP A 91 -22.75 -14.37 -25.72
N PRO A 92 -22.27 -14.73 -26.92
CA PRO A 92 -21.52 -13.81 -27.79
C PRO A 92 -22.40 -12.77 -28.53
N ASN A 93 -23.71 -12.71 -28.27
CA ASN A 93 -24.66 -11.95 -29.10
C ASN A 93 -25.30 -10.72 -28.42
N SER A 94 -24.80 -10.30 -27.26
CA SER A 94 -25.30 -9.10 -26.56
C SER A 94 -24.44 -7.89 -26.91
N ALA A 95 -24.87 -7.11 -27.91
CA ALA A 95 -24.17 -5.92 -28.43
C ALA A 95 -24.13 -4.70 -27.48
N GLU A 96 -24.01 -4.91 -26.15
CA GLU A 96 -23.80 -3.85 -25.15
C GLU A 96 -22.70 -4.18 -24.11
N GLU A 97 -21.77 -5.11 -24.40
CA GLU A 97 -20.84 -5.68 -23.41
C GLU A 97 -19.41 -5.09 -23.35
N VAL A 98 -19.16 -3.86 -23.81
CA VAL A 98 -17.77 -3.34 -23.86
C VAL A 98 -17.21 -2.94 -22.48
N ASN A 99 -18.03 -2.80 -21.43
CA ASN A 99 -17.55 -2.40 -20.09
C ASN A 99 -17.50 -3.51 -19.02
N TYR A 100 -18.24 -4.63 -19.18
CA TYR A 100 -18.32 -5.66 -18.14
C TYR A 100 -17.23 -6.74 -18.28
N HIS A 101 -16.74 -6.98 -19.49
CA HIS A 101 -15.70 -7.99 -19.75
C HIS A 101 -14.31 -7.59 -19.21
N LEU A 102 -14.07 -6.30 -18.94
CA LEU A 102 -12.83 -5.83 -18.31
C LEU A 102 -12.85 -5.99 -16.78
N LEU A 103 -14.05 -6.01 -16.17
CA LEU A 103 -14.26 -5.98 -14.72
C LEU A 103 -14.56 -7.38 -14.15
N ASN A 104 -15.00 -8.32 -14.97
CA ASN A 104 -15.31 -9.68 -14.53
C ASN A 104 -14.34 -10.68 -15.15
N GLN A 105 -13.04 -10.57 -14.84
CA GLN A 105 -12.08 -11.61 -15.21
C GLN A 105 -12.23 -12.79 -14.24
N PRO A 106 -12.72 -13.97 -14.71
CA PRO A 106 -12.79 -15.15 -13.88
C PRO A 106 -11.40 -15.49 -13.35
N ASN A 107 -11.34 -15.87 -12.07
CA ASN A 107 -10.16 -16.42 -11.39
C ASN A 107 -9.07 -15.39 -10.96
N THR A 108 -9.20 -14.11 -11.27
CA THR A 108 -8.20 -13.09 -10.86
C THR A 108 -8.10 -12.96 -9.34
N ALA A 109 -9.22 -13.00 -8.61
CA ALA A 109 -9.23 -12.93 -7.15
C ALA A 109 -8.54 -14.15 -6.49
N LEU A 110 -8.85 -15.36 -6.99
CA LEU A 110 -8.27 -16.61 -6.48
C LEU A 110 -6.78 -16.69 -6.79
N LEU A 111 -6.37 -16.36 -8.02
CA LEU A 111 -4.97 -16.34 -8.42
C LEU A 111 -4.18 -15.32 -7.60
N SER A 112 -4.73 -14.11 -7.37
CA SER A 112 -4.09 -13.08 -6.54
C SER A 112 -3.89 -13.56 -5.09
N PHE A 113 -4.87 -14.26 -4.53
CA PHE A 113 -4.75 -14.86 -3.20
C PHE A 113 -3.67 -15.95 -3.13
N VAL A 114 -3.67 -16.87 -4.10
CA VAL A 114 -2.68 -17.95 -4.19
C VAL A 114 -1.27 -17.39 -4.39
N LEU A 115 -1.10 -16.38 -5.26
CA LEU A 115 0.19 -15.72 -5.47
C LEU A 115 0.68 -14.98 -4.23
N MET A 116 -0.21 -14.31 -3.49
CA MET A 116 0.15 -13.62 -2.25
C MET A 116 0.70 -14.61 -1.21
N ILE A 117 -0.03 -15.71 -0.96
CA ILE A 117 0.40 -16.74 0.00
C ILE A 117 1.64 -17.49 -0.50
N GLY A 118 1.68 -17.84 -1.78
CA GLY A 118 2.79 -18.56 -2.40
C GLY A 118 4.10 -17.77 -2.31
N THR A 119 4.06 -16.47 -2.61
CA THR A 119 5.25 -15.61 -2.54
C THR A 119 5.72 -15.42 -1.09
N PHE A 120 4.79 -15.27 -0.14
CA PHE A 120 5.12 -15.22 1.29
C PHE A 120 5.82 -16.49 1.75
N PHE A 121 5.30 -17.66 1.37
CA PHE A 121 5.88 -18.95 1.72
C PHE A 121 7.26 -19.13 1.09
N VAL A 122 7.42 -18.88 -0.21
CA VAL A 122 8.72 -18.95 -0.87
C VAL A 122 9.74 -18.02 -0.19
N ALA A 123 9.37 -16.76 0.08
CA ALA A 123 10.24 -15.81 0.77
C ALA A 123 10.62 -16.27 2.20
N PHE A 124 9.66 -16.85 2.94
CA PHE A 124 9.90 -17.41 4.27
C PHE A 124 10.87 -18.60 4.22
N PHE A 125 10.68 -19.51 3.26
CA PHE A 125 11.58 -20.65 3.04
C PHE A 125 12.97 -20.19 2.62
N LEU A 126 13.09 -19.21 1.71
CA LEU A 126 14.38 -18.63 1.32
C LEU A 126 15.09 -17.96 2.49
N ARG A 127 14.37 -17.24 3.35
CA ARG A 127 14.93 -16.66 4.58
C ARG A 127 15.40 -17.74 5.54
N LYS A 128 14.63 -18.81 5.71
CA LYS A 128 14.99 -19.96 6.55
C LYS A 128 16.21 -20.70 5.99
N LEU A 129 16.30 -20.89 4.68
CA LEU A 129 17.45 -21.51 4.00
C LEU A 129 18.71 -20.66 4.15
N ARG A 130 18.63 -19.34 3.98
CA ARG A 130 19.76 -18.41 4.17
C ARG A 130 20.31 -18.41 5.60
N ASN A 131 19.45 -18.52 6.60
CA ASN A 131 19.86 -18.64 8.01
C ASN A 131 20.17 -20.09 8.43
N SER A 132 19.96 -21.08 7.55
CA SER A 132 20.25 -22.48 7.83
C SER A 132 21.70 -22.84 7.53
N ARG A 133 22.19 -23.89 8.21
CA ARG A 133 23.56 -24.41 8.11
C ARG A 133 23.96 -24.91 6.72
N PHE A 134 23.04 -24.92 5.75
CA PHE A 134 23.27 -25.46 4.40
C PHE A 134 24.00 -24.47 3.47
N LEU A 135 23.92 -23.15 3.74
CA LEU A 135 24.61 -22.09 2.97
C LEU A 135 25.43 -21.12 3.84
N GLY A 136 25.46 -21.34 5.17
CA GLY A 136 26.36 -20.64 6.08
C GLY A 136 27.80 -21.15 5.91
N GLY A 137 28.53 -20.58 4.96
CA GLY A 137 29.99 -20.59 5.00
C GLY A 137 30.46 -19.97 6.31
N LYS A 138 31.51 -20.56 6.89
CA LYS A 138 32.23 -20.12 8.09
C LYS A 138 32.31 -18.60 8.26
#